data_AF-A0A3D9JRZ2-F1
#
_entry.id   AF-A0A3D9JRZ2-F1
#
_cell.length_a   1.000
_cell.length_b   1.000
_cell.length_c   1.000
_cell.angle_alpha   90.00
_cell.angle_beta   90.00
_cell.angle_gamma   90.00
#
_symmetry.space_group_name_H-M   'P 1'
#
loop_
_entity.id
_entity.type
_entity.pdbx_description
1 polymer ?
#
loop_
_entity_poly.entity_id
_entity_poly.type
_entity_poly.pdbx_seq_one_letter_code
_entity_poly.pdbx_strand_id
1 'polypeptide(L)'
;MLDWLASKEGFLLTHYGFEGKHYTRSGNTITLLADNSGTGSGTPEAPDWLSTWSFFTPEAPMALGLQVIDPRLTERDKEIREFLAQLLTKPKLGVTLSPPIGIDVSAFRSKQNELLITLLFSDKSGARWPEYYADLMDNYYGKEIIANFEQQVREAAR
;
A
#
# COMPACT_ATOMS: atom_id res chain seq x y z
N MET A 1 -0.85 23.26 -10.86
CA MET A 1 0.43 22.54 -10.63
C MET A 1 0.18 21.05 -10.40
N LEU A 2 -0.68 20.68 -9.44
CA LEU A 2 -1.07 19.28 -9.21
C LEU A 2 -1.70 18.61 -10.44
N ASP A 3 -2.58 19.30 -11.17
CA ASP A 3 -3.18 18.75 -12.40
C ASP A 3 -2.14 18.42 -13.48
N TRP A 4 -1.06 19.20 -13.55
CA TRP A 4 0.03 18.94 -14.49
C TRP A 4 0.82 17.70 -14.07
N LEU A 5 1.09 17.52 -12.78
CA LEU A 5 1.76 16.32 -12.25
C LEU A 5 0.93 15.05 -12.52
N ALA A 6 -0.40 15.13 -12.43
CA ALA A 6 -1.31 14.03 -12.76
C ALA A 6 -1.53 13.80 -14.26
N SER A 7 -1.02 14.68 -15.13
CA SER A 7 -1.07 14.49 -16.58
C SER A 7 -0.11 13.39 -17.03
N LYS A 8 -0.23 12.93 -18.29
CA LYS A 8 0.69 11.94 -18.87
C LYS A 8 2.15 12.37 -18.75
N GLU A 9 2.46 13.61 -19.10
CA GLU A 9 3.83 14.11 -19.10
C GLU A 9 4.38 14.30 -17.69
N GLY A 10 3.54 14.79 -16.77
CA GLY A 10 3.89 14.87 -15.35
C GLY A 10 4.17 13.49 -14.76
N PHE A 11 3.30 12.53 -15.05
CA PHE A 11 3.45 11.14 -14.59
C PHE A 11 4.73 10.51 -15.11
N LEU A 12 5.05 10.65 -16.40
CA LEU A 12 6.27 10.12 -17.01
C LEU A 12 7.52 10.75 -16.36
N LEU A 13 7.51 12.06 -16.16
CA LEU A 13 8.63 12.75 -15.52
C LEU A 13 8.86 12.26 -14.10
N THR A 14 7.79 12.17 -13.30
CA THR A 14 7.94 11.77 -11.90
C THR A 14 8.22 10.28 -11.77
N HIS A 15 7.69 9.39 -12.61
CA HIS A 15 7.89 7.94 -12.40
C HIS A 15 9.05 7.35 -13.19
N TYR A 16 9.34 7.89 -14.36
CA TYR A 16 10.31 7.33 -15.31
C TYR A 16 11.39 8.31 -15.75
N GLY A 17 11.31 9.58 -15.35
CA GLY A 17 12.33 10.58 -15.62
C GLY A 17 12.24 11.21 -17.01
N PHE A 18 13.39 11.43 -17.65
CA PHE A 18 13.48 12.12 -18.94
C PHE A 18 13.49 11.16 -20.14
N GLU A 19 12.67 11.46 -21.16
CA GLU A 19 12.69 10.76 -22.45
C GLU A 19 14.08 10.82 -23.13
N GLY A 20 14.49 9.74 -23.77
CA GLY A 20 15.80 9.59 -24.42
C GLY A 20 16.96 9.28 -23.46
N LYS A 21 16.83 9.67 -22.19
CA LYS A 21 17.81 9.33 -21.14
C LYS A 21 17.37 8.14 -20.30
N HIS A 22 16.10 8.07 -19.96
CA HIS A 22 15.56 7.10 -19.01
C HIS A 22 14.55 6.15 -19.65
N TYR A 23 13.75 6.64 -20.61
CA TYR A 23 12.84 5.81 -21.37
C TYR A 23 12.80 6.26 -22.82
N THR A 24 12.31 5.41 -23.70
CA THR A 24 11.92 5.77 -25.06
C THR A 24 10.41 5.65 -25.21
N ARG A 25 9.82 6.51 -26.05
CA ARG A 25 8.38 6.53 -26.29
C ARG A 25 8.08 6.27 -27.75
N SER A 26 7.13 5.39 -27.99
CA SER A 26 6.53 5.16 -29.30
C SER A 26 5.01 5.21 -29.15
N GLY A 27 4.41 6.37 -29.48
CA GLY A 27 2.99 6.62 -29.22
C GLY A 27 2.66 6.58 -27.72
N ASN A 28 1.89 5.56 -27.31
CA ASN A 28 1.52 5.31 -25.91
C ASN A 28 2.38 4.23 -25.24
N THR A 29 3.31 3.62 -25.98
CA THR A 29 4.22 2.61 -25.44
C THR A 29 5.49 3.28 -24.93
N ILE A 30 5.84 2.98 -23.68
CA ILE A 30 7.00 3.50 -22.95
C ILE A 30 7.94 2.34 -22.69
N THR A 31 9.14 2.37 -23.23
CA THR A 31 10.15 1.35 -23.00
C THR A 31 11.21 1.90 -22.05
N LEU A 32 11.33 1.32 -20.86
CA LEU A 32 12.34 1.73 -19.89
C LEU A 32 13.72 1.30 -20.37
N LEU A 33 14.71 2.17 -20.19
CA LEU A 33 16.11 1.84 -20.49
C LEU A 33 16.73 1.11 -19.29
N ALA A 34 17.52 0.06 -19.57
CA ALA A 34 18.06 -0.84 -18.55
C ALA A 34 18.98 -0.15 -17.52
N ASP A 35 19.45 1.07 -17.81
CA ASP A 35 20.27 1.94 -16.94
C ASP A 35 19.46 3.02 -16.21
N ASN A 36 18.15 2.81 -16.03
CA ASN A 36 17.29 3.63 -15.17
C ASN A 36 17.64 3.54 -13.69
N SER A 37 18.84 3.93 -13.32
CA SER A 37 19.20 4.36 -11.98
C SER A 37 18.86 5.84 -11.81
N GLY A 38 17.59 6.18 -11.98
CA GLY A 38 17.02 7.29 -11.22
C GLY A 38 16.99 6.97 -9.71
N THR A 39 17.04 5.68 -9.37
CA THR A 39 17.45 5.16 -8.07
C THR A 39 18.94 5.42 -7.89
N GLY A 40 19.30 6.26 -6.92
CA GLY A 40 20.63 6.80 -6.70
C GLY A 40 21.79 5.85 -7.02
N SER A 41 22.84 6.41 -7.62
CA SER A 41 24.22 5.91 -7.51
C SER A 41 24.38 5.27 -6.13
N GLY A 42 24.52 3.95 -5.99
CA GLY A 42 24.28 3.17 -4.75
C GLY A 42 24.81 3.70 -3.41
N THR A 43 24.33 4.86 -2.97
CA THR A 43 24.63 5.58 -1.75
C THR A 43 23.30 5.82 -1.04
N PRO A 44 23.19 5.53 0.27
CA PRO A 44 21.95 5.63 1.03
C PRO A 44 21.35 7.05 1.16
N GLU A 45 21.97 8.09 0.60
CA GLU A 45 21.73 9.49 0.98
C GLU A 45 21.01 10.34 -0.08
N ALA A 46 20.83 9.86 -1.31
CA ALA A 46 20.05 10.59 -2.32
C ALA A 46 18.59 10.09 -2.33
N PRO A 47 17.60 10.93 -1.93
CA PRO A 47 16.20 10.52 -2.02
C PRO A 47 15.86 10.24 -3.49
N ASP A 48 15.23 9.09 -3.71
CA ASP A 48 14.71 8.70 -5.02
C ASP A 48 13.63 9.71 -5.44
N TRP A 49 14.05 10.70 -6.22
CA TRP A 49 13.18 11.80 -6.63
C TRP A 49 12.02 11.32 -7.50
N LEU A 50 12.15 10.13 -8.12
CA LEU A 50 11.09 9.54 -8.91
C LEU A 50 9.91 9.09 -8.03
N SER A 51 10.18 8.56 -6.84
CA SER A 51 9.11 8.11 -5.93
C SER A 51 8.52 9.23 -5.06
N THR A 52 9.08 10.44 -5.09
CA THR A 52 8.66 11.56 -4.22
C THR A 52 7.19 11.94 -4.40
N TRP A 53 6.64 11.81 -5.61
CA TRP A 53 5.26 12.19 -5.93
C TRP A 53 4.25 11.02 -5.90
N SER A 54 4.71 9.81 -5.61
CA SER A 54 3.88 8.59 -5.63
C SER A 54 2.66 8.62 -4.70
N PHE A 55 2.70 9.44 -3.64
CA PHE A 55 1.55 9.63 -2.74
C PHE A 55 0.37 10.35 -3.42
N PHE A 56 0.64 11.15 -4.46
CA PHE A 56 -0.35 11.94 -5.19
C PHE A 56 -0.66 11.35 -6.57
N THR A 57 0.36 10.83 -7.26
CA THR A 57 0.22 10.15 -8.55
C THR A 57 0.55 8.66 -8.39
N PRO A 58 -0.44 7.78 -8.14
CA PRO A 58 -0.17 6.37 -7.96
C PRO A 58 0.36 5.73 -9.26
N GLU A 59 1.18 4.69 -9.14
CA GLU A 59 1.78 3.96 -10.27
C GLU A 59 0.73 3.18 -11.06
N ALA A 60 -0.05 3.90 -11.88
CA ALA A 60 -1.15 3.36 -12.67
C ALA A 60 -1.07 3.86 -14.13
N PRO A 61 0.00 3.52 -14.88
CA PRO A 61 0.19 3.99 -16.25
C PRO A 61 -0.98 3.60 -17.17
N MET A 62 -1.63 2.47 -16.90
CA MET A 62 -2.81 2.00 -17.65
C MET A 62 -4.01 2.94 -17.51
N ALA A 63 -4.20 3.60 -16.36
CA ALA A 63 -5.27 4.58 -16.17
C ALA A 63 -5.06 5.83 -17.06
N LEU A 64 -3.82 6.09 -17.46
CA LEU A 64 -3.43 7.12 -18.42
C LEU A 64 -3.35 6.59 -19.86
N GLY A 65 -3.70 5.32 -20.09
CA GLY A 65 -3.61 4.66 -21.39
C GLY A 65 -2.17 4.46 -21.88
N LEU A 66 -1.20 4.39 -20.97
CA LEU A 66 0.21 4.12 -21.25
C LEU A 66 0.51 2.62 -21.07
N GLN A 67 1.30 2.07 -21.99
CA GLN A 67 1.81 0.70 -21.89
C GLN A 67 3.31 0.76 -21.58
N VAL A 68 3.71 0.25 -20.42
CA VAL A 68 5.11 0.32 -19.96
C VAL A 68 5.77 -1.05 -20.14
N ILE A 69 6.88 -1.06 -20.87
CA ILE A 69 7.73 -2.23 -21.09
C ILE A 69 9.01 -2.03 -20.29
N ASP A 70 9.20 -2.84 -19.25
CA ASP A 70 10.44 -2.89 -18.49
C ASP A 70 11.25 -4.12 -18.92
N PRO A 71 12.42 -3.93 -19.56
CA PRO A 71 13.26 -5.03 -20.02
C PRO A 71 13.92 -5.81 -18.86
N ARG A 72 13.87 -5.28 -17.64
CA ARG A 72 14.41 -5.96 -16.44
C ARG A 72 13.45 -7.01 -15.89
N LEU A 73 12.18 -6.98 -16.28
CA LEU A 73 11.18 -7.95 -15.82
C LEU A 73 11.33 -9.25 -16.59
N THR A 74 11.49 -10.33 -15.83
CA THR A 74 11.42 -11.68 -16.39
C THR A 74 9.99 -12.04 -16.76
N GLU A 75 9.81 -13.09 -17.54
CA GLU A 75 8.46 -13.57 -17.89
C GLU A 75 7.66 -13.95 -16.63
N ARG A 76 8.32 -14.55 -15.65
CA ARG A 76 7.75 -14.85 -14.33
C ARG A 76 7.23 -13.59 -13.63
N ASP A 77 7.97 -12.47 -13.70
CA ASP A 77 7.55 -11.23 -13.04
C ASP A 77 6.30 -10.63 -13.69
N LYS A 78 6.17 -10.79 -15.02
CA LYS A 78 4.96 -10.36 -15.75
C LYS A 78 3.76 -11.18 -15.33
N GLU A 79 3.89 -12.51 -15.28
CA GLU A 79 2.81 -13.40 -14.80
C GLU A 79 2.36 -13.04 -13.38
N ILE A 80 3.31 -12.74 -12.48
CA ILE A 80 3.00 -12.31 -11.11
C ILE A 80 2.22 -10.99 -11.12
N ARG A 81 2.65 -10.00 -11.92
CA ARG A 81 1.95 -8.70 -12.01
C ARG A 81 0.52 -8.86 -12.55
N GLU A 82 0.34 -9.66 -13.59
CA GLU A 82 -0.98 -9.94 -14.15
C GLU A 82 -1.88 -10.64 -13.13
N PHE A 83 -1.35 -11.62 -12.40
CA PHE A 83 -2.08 -12.29 -11.32
C PHE A 83 -2.48 -11.30 -10.21
N LEU A 84 -1.57 -10.45 -9.75
CA LEU A 84 -1.86 -9.45 -8.71
C LEU A 84 -2.92 -8.44 -9.17
N ALA A 85 -2.89 -8.02 -10.44
CA ALA A 85 -3.87 -7.10 -11.02
C ALA A 85 -5.29 -7.70 -11.12
N GLN A 86 -5.42 -9.03 -11.16
CA GLN A 86 -6.71 -9.72 -11.16
C GLN A 86 -7.35 -9.82 -9.76
N LEU A 87 -6.58 -9.58 -8.69
CA LEU A 87 -7.11 -9.65 -7.33
C LEU A 87 -8.15 -8.55 -7.10
N LEU A 88 -9.34 -8.96 -6.63
CA LEU A 88 -10.43 -8.03 -6.33
C LEU A 88 -10.00 -7.06 -5.22
N THR A 89 -9.93 -5.78 -5.57
CA THR A 89 -9.77 -4.70 -4.59
C THR A 89 -11.15 -4.14 -4.24
N LYS A 90 -11.38 -3.91 -2.96
CA LYS A 90 -12.56 -3.16 -2.51
C LYS A 90 -12.24 -1.66 -2.59
N PRO A 91 -13.19 -0.81 -3.03
CA PRO A 91 -12.98 0.63 -3.01
C PRO A 91 -12.70 1.07 -1.57
N LYS A 92 -11.72 1.97 -1.42
CA LYS A 92 -11.37 2.53 -0.11
C LYS A 92 -12.53 3.39 0.37
N LEU A 93 -13.19 2.98 1.45
CA LEU A 93 -14.18 3.82 2.13
C LEU A 93 -13.44 4.90 2.90
N GLY A 94 -13.74 6.18 2.61
CA GLY A 94 -13.16 7.33 3.30
C GLY A 94 -13.81 7.53 4.68
N VAL A 95 -13.52 6.64 5.63
CA VAL A 95 -14.08 6.70 6.99
C VAL A 95 -13.03 7.15 7.99
N THR A 96 -13.35 8.20 8.74
CA THR A 96 -12.61 8.53 9.95
C THR A 96 -13.04 7.56 11.05
N LEU A 97 -12.17 6.60 11.38
CA LEU A 97 -12.42 5.64 12.47
C LEU A 97 -12.11 6.30 13.80
N SER A 98 -13.16 6.74 14.50
CA SER A 98 -13.07 7.32 15.83
C SER A 98 -13.20 6.23 16.90
N PRO A 99 -12.37 6.24 17.96
CA PRO A 99 -12.51 5.31 19.07
C PRO A 99 -13.85 5.54 19.80
N PRO A 100 -14.41 4.50 20.45
CA PRO A 100 -15.58 4.69 21.32
C PRO A 100 -15.25 5.65 22.47
N ILE A 101 -16.22 6.48 22.84
CA ILE A 101 -16.04 7.45 23.94
C ILE A 101 -15.80 6.71 25.25
N GLY A 102 -14.76 7.11 25.99
CA GLY A 102 -14.43 6.56 27.31
C GLY A 102 -13.72 5.20 27.29
N ILE A 103 -13.42 4.64 26.10
CA ILE A 103 -12.68 3.39 25.96
C ILE A 103 -11.24 3.67 25.55
N ASP A 104 -10.28 3.11 26.31
CA ASP A 104 -8.87 3.19 25.97
C ASP A 104 -8.48 2.13 24.93
N VAL A 105 -8.54 2.53 23.66
CA VAL A 105 -8.12 1.68 22.53
C VAL A 105 -6.61 1.39 22.57
N SER A 106 -5.81 2.24 23.22
CA SER A 106 -4.36 2.03 23.33
C SER A 106 -4.03 0.88 24.27
N ALA A 107 -4.79 0.71 25.35
CA ALA A 107 -4.68 -0.43 26.25
C ALA A 107 -5.00 -1.75 25.52
N PHE A 108 -6.09 -1.79 24.74
CA PHE A 108 -6.43 -2.92 23.90
C PHE A 108 -5.30 -3.28 22.92
N ARG A 109 -4.77 -2.29 22.18
CA ARG A 109 -3.68 -2.52 21.21
C ARG A 109 -2.39 -2.98 21.87
N SER A 110 -2.05 -2.41 23.03
CA SER A 110 -0.87 -2.81 23.79
C SER A 110 -0.96 -4.28 24.20
N LYS A 111 -2.11 -4.70 24.75
CA LYS A 111 -2.30 -6.11 25.14
C LYS A 111 -2.33 -7.04 23.93
N GLN A 112 -2.97 -6.63 22.84
CA GLN A 112 -2.98 -7.39 21.59
C GLN A 112 -1.56 -7.67 21.10
N ASN A 113 -0.69 -6.66 21.10
CA ASN A 113 0.70 -6.82 20.69
C ASN A 113 1.48 -7.77 21.61
N GLU A 114 1.31 -7.64 22.92
CA GLU A 114 1.93 -8.54 23.91
C GLU A 114 1.55 -10.00 23.63
N LEU A 115 0.25 -10.29 23.49
CA LEU A 115 -0.24 -11.65 23.25
C LEU A 115 0.21 -12.21 21.89
N LEU A 116 0.27 -11.38 20.85
CA LEU A 116 0.82 -11.79 19.55
C LEU A 116 2.32 -12.13 19.65
N ILE A 117 3.10 -11.35 20.39
CA ILE A 117 4.52 -11.63 20.63
C ILE A 117 4.68 -12.96 21.38
N THR A 118 3.91 -13.18 22.45
CA THR A 118 3.92 -14.44 23.20
C THR A 118 3.57 -15.63 22.29
N LEU A 119 2.51 -15.52 21.50
CA LEU A 119 2.06 -16.56 20.57
C LEU A 119 3.15 -16.92 19.54
N LEU A 120 3.83 -15.93 18.98
CA LEU A 120 4.85 -16.13 17.96
C LEU A 120 6.17 -16.67 18.51
N PHE A 121 6.64 -16.14 19.65
CA PHE A 121 8.01 -16.37 20.12
C PHE A 121 8.11 -17.33 21.30
N SER A 122 7.13 -17.30 22.21
CA SER A 122 7.12 -18.17 23.39
C SER A 122 6.42 -19.48 23.08
N ASP A 123 5.15 -19.42 22.68
CA ASP A 123 4.34 -20.61 22.44
C ASP A 123 4.66 -21.27 21.09
N LYS A 124 5.10 -20.46 20.11
CA LYS A 124 5.42 -20.89 18.73
C LYS A 124 4.29 -21.70 18.09
N SER A 125 3.05 -21.41 18.47
CA SER A 125 1.86 -22.15 18.07
C SER A 125 0.62 -21.29 18.24
N GLY A 126 -0.30 -21.39 17.28
CA GLY A 126 -1.61 -20.74 17.35
C GLY A 126 -2.63 -21.43 18.25
N ALA A 127 -2.26 -22.53 18.93
CA ALA A 127 -3.21 -23.34 19.72
C ALA A 127 -3.93 -22.55 20.82
N ARG A 128 -3.25 -21.57 21.43
CA ARG A 128 -3.81 -20.71 22.49
C ARG A 128 -4.51 -19.46 21.99
N TRP A 129 -4.55 -19.24 20.67
CA TRP A 129 -5.19 -18.05 20.10
C TRP A 129 -6.64 -17.84 20.56
N PRO A 130 -7.51 -18.88 20.67
CA PRO A 130 -8.86 -18.68 21.16
C PRO A 130 -8.94 -18.08 22.56
N GLU A 131 -8.02 -18.46 23.47
CA GLU A 131 -7.94 -17.93 24.83
C GLU A 131 -7.53 -16.45 24.82
N TYR A 132 -6.49 -16.12 24.04
CA TYR A 132 -5.98 -14.75 23.90
C TYR A 132 -6.98 -13.83 23.24
N TYR A 133 -7.68 -14.33 22.23
CA TYR A 133 -8.75 -13.59 21.58
C TYR A 133 -9.89 -13.33 22.55
N ALA A 134 -10.34 -14.33 23.32
CA ALA A 134 -11.39 -14.13 24.31
C ALA A 134 -10.98 -13.08 25.37
N ASP A 135 -9.76 -13.14 25.88
CA ASP A 135 -9.23 -12.17 26.85
C ASP A 135 -9.26 -10.73 26.29
N LEU A 136 -8.79 -10.54 25.05
CA LEU A 136 -8.84 -9.22 24.38
C LEU A 136 -10.27 -8.72 24.17
N MET A 137 -11.17 -9.62 23.77
CA MET A 137 -12.54 -9.27 23.45
C MET A 137 -13.36 -8.94 24.70
N ASP A 138 -13.13 -9.64 25.81
CA ASP A 138 -13.93 -9.54 27.03
C ASP A 138 -13.33 -8.57 28.05
N ASN A 139 -12.01 -8.55 28.22
CA ASN A 139 -11.36 -7.79 29.28
C ASN A 139 -10.75 -6.46 28.81
N TYR A 140 -10.60 -6.28 27.51
CA TYR A 140 -10.02 -5.07 26.91
C TYR A 140 -10.96 -4.37 25.93
N TYR A 141 -12.27 -4.52 26.14
CA TYR A 141 -13.32 -3.87 25.36
C TYR A 141 -13.27 -4.14 23.85
N GLY A 142 -12.67 -5.26 23.42
CA GLY A 142 -12.51 -5.58 22.01
C GLY A 142 -13.85 -5.68 21.28
N LYS A 143 -14.90 -6.18 21.95
CA LYS A 143 -16.27 -6.26 21.39
C LYS A 143 -16.82 -4.88 21.06
N GLU A 144 -16.74 -3.96 21.99
CA GLU A 144 -17.26 -2.59 21.87
C GLU A 144 -16.49 -1.80 20.82
N ILE A 145 -15.15 -1.94 20.80
CA ILE A 145 -14.29 -1.29 19.81
C ILE A 145 -14.64 -1.76 18.39
N ILE A 146 -14.74 -3.07 18.18
CA ILE A 146 -15.06 -3.63 16.86
C ILE A 146 -16.48 -3.25 16.44
N ALA A 147 -17.47 -3.35 17.34
CA ALA A 147 -18.85 -2.99 17.03
C ALA A 147 -18.98 -1.51 16.61
N ASN A 148 -18.28 -0.61 17.30
CA ASN A 148 -18.24 0.82 16.97
C ASN A 148 -17.57 1.08 15.61
N PHE A 149 -16.49 0.38 15.28
CA PHE A 149 -15.86 0.51 13.95
C PHE A 149 -16.72 -0.07 12.84
N GLU A 150 -17.38 -1.23 13.08
CA GLU A 150 -18.33 -1.79 12.12
C GLU A 150 -19.48 -0.82 11.83
N GLN A 151 -20.01 -0.17 12.86
CA GLN A 151 -21.06 0.83 12.69
C GLN A 151 -20.59 1.98 11.79
N GLN A 152 -19.42 2.57 12.07
CA GLN A 152 -18.87 3.67 11.26
C GLN A 152 -18.63 3.27 9.80
N VAL A 153 -18.13 2.06 9.56
CA VAL A 153 -17.94 1.53 8.20
C VAL A 153 -19.28 1.31 7.50
N ARG A 154 -20.29 0.77 8.18
CA ARG A 154 -21.63 0.58 7.62
C ARG A 154 -22.31 1.92 7.28
N GLU A 155 -22.15 2.92 8.14
CA GLU A 155 -22.72 4.25 7.93
C GLU A 155 -22.14 4.93 6.70
N ALA A 156 -20.84 4.79 6.46
CA ALA A 156 -20.19 5.37 5.28
C ALA A 156 -20.30 4.53 4.01
N ALA A 157 -20.69 3.26 4.13
CA ALA A 157 -20.98 2.40 2.99
C ALA A 157 -22.43 2.57 2.47
N ARG A 158 -23.26 3.33 3.17
CA ARG A 158 -24.59 3.78 2.69
C ARG A 158 -24.44 5.00 1.78
#